data_AF-A0A529L9M0-F1
#
_entry.id   AF-A0A529L9M0-F1
#
_cell.length_a   1.000
_cell.length_b   1.000
_cell.length_c   1.000
_cell.angle_alpha   90.00
_cell.angle_beta   90.00
_cell.angle_gamma   90.00
#
_symmetry.space_group_name_H-M   'P 1'
#
loop_
_entity.id
_entity.type
_entity.pdbx_description
1 polymer ?
#
loop_
_entity_poly.entity_id
_entity_poly.type
_entity_poly.pdbx_seq_one_letter_code
_entity_poly.pdbx_strand_id
1 'polypeptide(L)' 'RPAPSPDEKDADTLALEKLLTDTIGMIVSVDHKGRGGTLRVAYRSLEQLDELCRRLKQER' A
#
# COMPACT_ATOMS: atom_id res chain seq x y z
N ARG A 1 -12.44 -12.95 27.32
CA ARG A 1 -11.53 -12.14 26.47
C ARG A 1 -12.11 -12.17 25.07
N PRO A 2 -12.69 -11.09 24.54
CA PRO A 2 -13.22 -11.13 23.17
C PRO A 2 -12.05 -11.15 22.19
N ALA A 3 -12.14 -12.04 21.19
CA ALA A 3 -11.15 -12.18 20.12
C ALA A 3 -11.25 -11.00 19.14
N PRO A 4 -10.14 -10.51 18.56
CA PRO A 4 -10.18 -9.42 17.59
C PRO A 4 -10.93 -9.86 16.33
N SER A 5 -11.85 -9.00 15.90
CA SER A 5 -12.75 -9.19 14.77
C SER A 5 -11.98 -9.20 13.44
N PRO A 6 -12.35 -10.03 12.45
CA PRO A 6 -11.62 -10.21 11.18
C PRO A 6 -11.76 -9.06 10.16
N ASP A 7 -12.11 -7.86 10.60
CA ASP A 7 -12.43 -6.69 9.75
C ASP A 7 -11.59 -5.45 10.14
N GLU A 8 -10.32 -5.65 10.50
CA GLU A 8 -9.32 -4.57 10.55
C GLU A 8 -8.80 -4.17 9.14
N LYS A 9 -9.50 -4.58 8.08
CA LYS A 9 -9.00 -4.44 6.70
C LYS A 9 -9.24 -3.10 6.04
N ASP A 10 -10.18 -2.30 6.49
CA ASP A 10 -10.67 -1.23 5.61
C ASP A 10 -10.30 0.19 6.07
N ALA A 11 -9.70 0.39 7.24
CA ALA A 11 -9.27 1.73 7.67
C ALA A 11 -7.77 1.94 7.44
N ASP A 12 -6.94 1.10 8.04
CA ASP A 12 -5.49 1.22 8.01
C ASP A 12 -4.93 0.99 6.61
N THR A 13 -5.47 0.01 5.89
CA THR A 13 -5.05 -0.32 4.51
C THR A 13 -5.39 0.81 3.52
N LEU A 14 -6.58 1.40 3.63
CA LEU A 14 -7.02 2.54 2.81
C LEU A 14 -6.24 3.82 3.14
N ALA A 15 -5.91 4.04 4.41
CA ALA A 15 -5.07 5.15 4.84
C ALA A 15 -3.64 5.01 4.31
N LEU A 16 -3.05 3.81 4.38
CA LEU A 16 -1.77 3.48 3.78
C LEU A 16 -1.78 3.70 2.26
N GLU A 17 -2.79 3.18 1.57
CA GLU A 17 -2.92 3.34 0.12
C GLU A 17 -2.96 4.83 -0.29
N LYS A 18 -3.74 5.64 0.43
CA LYS A 18 -3.80 7.09 0.21
C LYS A 18 -2.48 7.78 0.52
N LEU A 19 -1.83 7.44 1.63
CA LEU A 19 -0.53 8.01 2.01
C LEU A 19 0.56 7.65 1.00
N LEU A 20 0.62 6.40 0.55
CA LEU A 20 1.55 5.98 -0.49
C LEU A 20 1.23 6.68 -1.81
N THR A 21 -0.06 6.80 -2.17
CA THR A 21 -0.45 7.51 -3.39
C THR A 21 -0.11 9.00 -3.35
N ASP A 22 -0.29 9.66 -2.20
CA ASP A 22 0.05 11.07 -1.98
C ASP A 22 1.56 11.30 -1.95
N THR A 23 2.29 10.44 -1.23
CA THR A 23 3.76 10.53 -1.10
C THR A 23 4.45 10.24 -2.43
N ILE A 24 4.01 9.20 -3.14
CA ILE A 24 4.64 8.68 -4.36
C ILE A 24 4.08 9.40 -5.61
N GLY A 25 2.87 9.96 -5.54
CA GLY A 25 2.18 10.55 -6.71
C GLY A 25 1.72 9.50 -7.73
N MET A 26 1.62 8.24 -7.32
CA MET A 26 1.27 7.09 -8.18
C MET A 26 0.09 6.33 -7.60
N ILE A 27 -0.72 5.72 -8.47
CA ILE A 27 -1.89 4.96 -8.01
C ILE A 27 -1.40 3.67 -7.36
N VAL A 28 -1.48 3.62 -6.03
CA VAL A 28 -1.28 2.41 -5.24
C VAL A 28 -2.66 1.84 -4.92
N SER A 29 -2.76 0.52 -4.95
CA SER A 29 -3.96 -0.23 -4.57
C SER A 29 -3.54 -1.37 -3.65
N VAL A 30 -4.16 -1.49 -2.49
CA VAL A 30 -3.82 -2.46 -1.46
C VAL A 30 -5.06 -3.31 -1.17
N ASP A 31 -5.07 -4.54 -1.68
CA ASP A 31 -6.11 -5.52 -1.40
C ASP A 31 -5.63 -6.41 -0.25
N HIS A 32 -6.06 -6.12 0.98
CA HIS A 32 -5.73 -6.96 2.12
C HIS A 32 -6.79 -8.05 2.29
N LYS A 33 -6.42 -9.34 2.14
CA LYS A 33 -7.32 -10.51 2.27
C LYS A 33 -6.83 -11.57 3.25
N GLY A 34 -7.06 -11.34 4.53
CA GLY A 34 -7.07 -12.32 5.60
C GLY A 34 -5.76 -12.21 6.35
N ARG A 35 -4.88 -13.20 6.16
CA ARG A 35 -3.50 -13.19 6.67
C ARG A 35 -2.47 -12.62 5.70
N GLY A 36 -2.90 -12.23 4.50
CA GLY A 36 -2.04 -11.72 3.44
C GLY A 36 -2.75 -10.67 2.62
N GLY A 37 -1.98 -9.82 1.96
CA GLY A 37 -2.49 -8.77 1.09
C GLY A 37 -1.70 -8.70 -0.21
N THR A 38 -2.34 -8.13 -1.23
CA THR A 38 -1.74 -7.83 -2.51
C THR A 38 -1.64 -6.32 -2.65
N LEU A 39 -0.41 -5.82 -2.80
CA LEU A 39 -0.17 -4.43 -3.13
C LEU A 39 0.10 -4.33 -4.62
N ARG A 40 -0.67 -3.49 -5.31
CA ARG A 40 -0.57 -3.21 -6.74
C ARG A 40 -0.23 -1.75 -6.92
N VAL A 41 0.78 -1.47 -7.73
CA VAL A 41 1.13 -0.08 -8.08
C VAL A 41 1.05 0.08 -9.58
N ALA A 42 0.27 1.06 -10.02
CA ALA A 42 0.19 1.45 -11.41
C ALA A 42 1.15 2.62 -11.68
N TYR A 43 2.16 2.35 -12.49
CA TYR A 43 3.12 3.32 -12.98
C TYR A 43 2.92 3.54 -14.48
N ARG A 44 3.12 4.77 -14.96
CA ARG A 44 2.99 5.12 -16.40
C ARG A 44 4.32 5.07 -17.14
N SER A 45 5.43 5.10 -16.41
CA SER A 45 6.78 5.16 -16.96
C SER A 45 7.76 4.36 -16.11
N LEU A 46 8.86 3.89 -16.70
CA LEU A 46 9.92 3.18 -15.99
C LEU A 46 10.57 4.04 -14.90
N GLU A 47 10.67 5.35 -15.10
CA GLU A 47 11.18 6.30 -14.11
C GLU A 47 10.31 6.33 -12.84
N GLN A 48 8.98 6.23 -12.99
CA GLN A 48 8.07 6.15 -11.86
C GLN A 48 8.27 4.83 -11.07
N LEU A 49 8.51 3.72 -11.77
CA LEU A 49 8.84 2.46 -11.10
C LEU A 49 10.17 2.54 -10.33
N ASP A 50 11.18 3.20 -10.89
CA ASP A 50 12.49 3.38 -10.24
C ASP A 50 12.36 4.26 -8.99
N GLU A 51 11.66 5.38 -9.08
CA GLU A 51 11.41 6.28 -7.95
C GLU A 51 10.69 5.55 -6.81
N LEU A 52 9.68 4.74 -7.14
CA LEU A 52 8.98 3.89 -6.19
C LEU A 52 9.91 2.87 -5.53
N CYS A 53 10.70 2.15 -6.32
CA CYS A 53 11.66 1.17 -5.81
C CYS A 53 12.69 1.83 -4.87
N ARG A 54 13.11 3.05 -5.18
CA ARG A 54 14.06 3.82 -4.40
C ARG A 54 13.47 4.31 -3.07
N ARG A 55 12.22 4.79 -3.09
CA ARG A 55 11.48 5.20 -1.88
C ARG A 55 11.16 4.01 -0.96
N LEU A 56 10.67 2.90 -1.51
CA LEU A 56 10.34 1.70 -0.73
C LEU A 56 11.58 1.09 -0.04
N LYS A 57 12.77 1.23 -0.65
CA LYS A 57 14.05 0.79 -0.05
C LYS A 57 14.56 1.73 1.06
N GLN A 58 14.07 2.96 1.15
CA GLN A 58 14.54 3.94 2.14
C GLN A 58 13.81 3.86 3.48
N GLU A 59 12.62 3.28 3.57
CA GLU A 59 12.01 2.97 4.86
C GLU A 59 12.73 1.77 5.47
N ARG A 60 13.59 2.08 6.46
CA ARG A 60 14.28 1.13 7.33
C ARG A 60 13.66 1.18 8.72
#